data_AF-A0A1Q7AQC6-F1
#
_entry.id   AF-A0A1Q7AQC6-F1
#
_cell.length_a   1.000
_cell.length_b   1.000
_cell.length_c   1.000
_cell.angle_alpha   90.00
_cell.angle_beta   90.00
_cell.angle_gamma   90.00
#
_symmetry.space_group_name_H-M   'P 1'
#
loop_
_entity.id
_entity.type
_entity.pdbx_description
1 polymer ?
#
loop_
_entity_poly.entity_id
_entity_poly.type
_entity_poly.pdbx_seq_one_letter_code
_entity_poly.pdbx_strand_id
1 'polypeptide(L)'
;MALLSVFEQADALPPESSPEANQLIHALIRTQAALTKSTDPATRRWFAEALRRTEQQGGGPVTSDALTSRALEAILTYAAIRRPVDDPEVLAGLKGFNIGESDFTLMARVYQQAKSRLSAAGQDLHSVYENERQKMPLR
;
A
#
# COMPACT_ATOMS: atom_id res chain seq x y z
N MET A 1 12.66 -2.89 2.37
CA MET A 1 11.42 -2.36 1.74
C MET A 1 11.02 -1.12 2.54
N ALA A 2 11.12 0.09 1.97
CA ALA A 2 11.04 1.34 2.72
C ALA A 2 9.74 1.53 3.52
N LEU A 3 8.61 0.97 3.06
CA LEU A 3 7.33 1.01 3.78
C LEU A 3 7.41 0.35 5.17
N LEU A 4 8.09 -0.79 5.31
CA LEU A 4 8.22 -1.47 6.59
C LEU A 4 9.03 -0.63 7.58
N SER A 5 10.11 0.00 7.13
CA SER A 5 10.92 0.91 7.95
C SER A 5 10.13 2.14 8.41
N VAL A 6 9.26 2.69 7.55
CA VAL A 6 8.35 3.78 7.93
C VAL A 6 7.36 3.33 9.00
N PHE A 7 6.77 2.13 8.87
CA PHE A 7 5.84 1.60 9.86
C PHE A 7 6.52 1.29 11.19
N GLU A 8 7.76 0.79 11.16
CA GLU A 8 8.59 0.58 12.34
C GLU A 8 8.89 1.89 13.06
N GLN A 9 9.33 2.92 12.32
CA GLN A 9 9.60 4.25 12.88
C GLN A 9 8.35 4.89 13.50
N ALA A 10 7.18 4.61 12.96
CA ALA A 10 5.90 5.07 13.50
C ALA A 10 5.36 4.17 14.63
N ASP A 11 6.09 3.12 15.03
CA ASP A 11 5.67 2.09 15.98
C ASP A 11 4.35 1.38 15.58
N ALA A 12 3.99 1.45 14.29
CA ALA A 12 2.70 1.01 13.77
C ALA A 12 2.68 -0.46 13.35
N LEU A 13 3.83 -1.14 13.38
CA LEU A 13 3.91 -2.56 13.06
C LEU A 13 3.16 -3.40 14.11
N PRO A 14 2.47 -4.48 13.70
CA PRO A 14 2.04 -5.50 14.63
C PRO A 14 3.23 -6.06 15.42
N PRO A 15 3.00 -6.64 16.62
CA PRO A 15 4.06 -7.30 17.38
C PRO A 15 4.82 -8.31 16.51
N GLU A 16 6.15 -8.29 16.56
CA GLU A 16 7.01 -9.07 15.64
C GLU A 16 6.71 -10.58 15.68
N SER A 17 6.38 -11.13 16.85
CA SER A 17 6.02 -12.53 17.04
C SER A 17 4.59 -12.89 16.61
N SER A 18 3.79 -11.91 16.16
CA SER A 18 2.40 -12.13 15.79
C SER A 18 2.27 -12.67 14.35
N PRO A 19 1.25 -13.51 14.08
CA PRO A 19 0.91 -13.90 12.71
C PRO A 19 0.62 -12.70 11.80
N GLU A 20 0.12 -11.60 12.36
CA GLU A 20 -0.22 -10.38 11.64
C GLU A 20 1.01 -9.65 11.07
N ALA A 21 2.15 -9.69 11.76
CA ALA A 21 3.40 -9.11 11.23
C ALA A 21 3.83 -9.82 9.94
N ASN A 22 3.81 -11.15 9.94
CA ASN A 22 4.12 -11.93 8.74
C ASN A 22 3.08 -11.72 7.63
N GLN A 23 1.80 -11.63 7.99
CA GLN A 23 0.74 -11.32 7.04
C GLN A 23 0.93 -9.95 6.39
N LEU A 24 1.28 -8.91 7.16
CA LEU A 24 1.53 -7.57 6.63
C LEU A 24 2.66 -7.56 5.60
N ILE A 25 3.78 -8.24 5.91
CA ILE A 25 4.92 -8.36 4.98
C ILE A 25 4.47 -9.01 3.67
N HIS A 26 3.73 -10.12 3.76
CA HIS A 26 3.19 -10.80 2.58
C HIS A 26 2.20 -9.93 1.81
N ALA A 27 1.30 -9.22 2.48
CA ALA A 27 0.33 -8.33 1.87
C ALA A 27 1.02 -7.23 1.05
N LEU A 28 2.05 -6.60 1.60
CA LEU A 28 2.83 -5.56 0.90
C LEU A 28 3.57 -6.13 -0.32
N ILE A 29 4.24 -7.28 -0.18
CA ILE A 29 4.98 -7.93 -1.28
C ILE A 29 4.03 -8.34 -2.40
N ARG A 30 2.90 -8.95 -2.06
CA ARG A 30 1.90 -9.40 -3.03
C ARG A 30 1.24 -8.22 -3.72
N THR A 31 0.92 -7.15 -2.99
CA THR A 31 0.36 -5.92 -3.56
C THR A 31 1.34 -5.23 -4.51
N GLN A 32 2.63 -5.14 -4.16
CA GLN A 32 3.68 -4.71 -5.08
C GLN A 32 3.69 -5.57 -6.35
N ALA A 33 3.63 -6.90 -6.21
CA ALA A 33 3.62 -7.81 -7.35
C ALA A 33 2.35 -7.63 -8.22
N ALA A 34 1.17 -7.50 -7.62
CA ALA A 34 -0.08 -7.29 -8.35
C ALA A 34 -0.07 -5.94 -9.09
N LEU A 35 0.39 -4.87 -8.43
CA LEU A 35 0.52 -3.55 -9.04
C LEU A 35 1.44 -3.55 -10.26
N THR A 36 2.57 -4.25 -10.17
CA THR A 36 3.65 -4.21 -11.19
C THR A 36 3.56 -5.31 -12.25
N LYS A 37 2.91 -6.44 -11.96
CA LYS A 37 2.95 -7.66 -12.79
C LYS A 37 1.58 -8.20 -13.18
N SER A 38 0.47 -7.67 -12.66
CA SER A 38 -0.84 -8.19 -13.04
C SER A 38 -1.08 -8.03 -14.54
N THR A 39 -1.51 -9.10 -15.18
CA THR A 39 -1.96 -9.10 -16.59
C THR A 39 -3.48 -9.03 -16.71
N ASP A 40 -4.21 -9.16 -15.59
CA ASP A 40 -5.66 -9.08 -15.54
C ASP A 40 -6.14 -7.64 -15.85
N PRO A 41 -6.93 -7.41 -16.92
CA PRO A 41 -7.33 -6.07 -17.33
C PRO A 41 -8.13 -5.31 -16.27
N ALA A 42 -9.02 -5.98 -15.54
CA ALA A 42 -9.86 -5.35 -14.53
C ALA A 42 -9.02 -4.87 -13.34
N THR A 43 -8.13 -5.71 -12.85
CA THR A 43 -7.18 -5.40 -11.77
C THR A 43 -6.25 -4.25 -12.14
N ARG A 44 -5.68 -4.27 -13.36
CA ARG A 44 -4.83 -3.18 -13.86
C ARG A 44 -5.59 -1.86 -13.92
N ARG A 45 -6.81 -1.86 -14.45
CA ARG A 45 -7.67 -0.67 -14.51
C ARG A 45 -8.03 -0.17 -13.11
N TRP A 46 -8.31 -1.08 -12.18
CA TRP A 46 -8.62 -0.74 -10.79
C TRP A 46 -7.44 -0.03 -10.12
N PHE A 47 -6.22 -0.55 -10.26
CA PHE A 47 -5.01 0.13 -9.75
C PHE A 47 -4.78 1.48 -10.44
N ALA A 48 -4.87 1.54 -11.77
CA ALA A 48 -4.68 2.78 -12.52
C ALA A 48 -5.67 3.87 -12.07
N GLU A 49 -6.92 3.50 -11.81
CA GLU A 49 -7.94 4.42 -11.31
C GLU A 49 -7.63 4.92 -9.90
N ALA A 50 -7.14 4.04 -9.01
CA ALA A 50 -6.70 4.42 -7.67
C ALA A 50 -5.60 5.50 -7.72
N LEU A 51 -4.58 5.29 -8.57
CA LEU A 51 -3.47 6.23 -8.73
C LEU A 51 -3.92 7.56 -9.35
N ARG A 52 -4.68 7.49 -10.44
CA ARG A 52 -5.22 8.67 -11.15
C ARG A 52 -6.05 9.57 -10.24
N ARG A 53 -6.89 8.97 -9.38
CA ARG A 53 -7.77 9.73 -8.48
C ARG A 53 -7.00 10.51 -7.43
N THR A 54 -5.85 9.99 -6.99
CA THR A 54 -4.96 10.67 -6.04
C THR A 54 -4.30 11.90 -6.68
N GLU A 55 -3.86 11.78 -7.93
CA GLU A 55 -3.30 12.92 -8.69
C GLU A 55 -4.33 14.04 -8.90
N GLN A 56 -5.58 13.67 -9.21
CA GLN A 56 -6.68 14.63 -9.40
C GLN A 56 -7.05 15.38 -8.12
N GLN A 57 -6.77 14.81 -6.95
CA GLN A 57 -7.01 15.43 -5.64
C GLN A 57 -5.84 16.34 -5.20
N GLY A 58 -4.93 16.69 -6.12
CA GLY A 58 -3.78 17.54 -5.84
C GLY A 58 -2.58 16.76 -5.28
N GLY A 59 -2.63 15.43 -5.28
CA GLY A 59 -1.46 14.59 -5.05
C GLY A 59 -0.44 14.75 -6.18
N GLY A 60 0.85 14.63 -5.86
CA GLY A 60 1.90 14.53 -6.88
C GLY A 60 1.74 13.27 -7.74
N PRO A 61 2.44 13.16 -8.89
CA PRO A 61 2.34 12.02 -9.78
C PRO A 61 2.66 10.70 -9.06
N VAL A 62 1.86 9.67 -9.31
CA VAL A 62 2.01 8.34 -8.70
C VAL A 62 2.08 7.28 -9.78
N THR A 63 3.24 6.64 -9.89
CA THR A 63 3.51 5.62 -10.91
C THR A 63 3.14 4.22 -10.41
N SER A 64 2.80 3.33 -11.34
CA SER A 64 2.47 1.91 -11.06
C SER A 64 3.69 0.97 -11.12
N ASP A 65 4.91 1.52 -11.19
CA ASP A 65 6.16 0.76 -11.27
C ASP A 65 6.67 0.28 -9.90
N ALA A 66 6.21 0.90 -8.82
CA ALA A 66 6.52 0.49 -7.45
C ALA A 66 5.41 0.86 -6.46
N LEU A 67 5.27 0.07 -5.41
CA LEU A 67 4.44 0.35 -4.25
C LEU A 67 5.16 1.35 -3.33
N THR A 68 5.13 2.62 -3.72
CA THR A 68 5.57 3.74 -2.90
C THR A 68 4.58 4.05 -1.77
N SER A 69 4.95 4.91 -0.82
CA SER A 69 4.00 5.40 0.20
C SER A 69 2.78 6.09 -0.40
N ARG A 70 2.96 6.83 -1.49
CA ARG A 70 1.87 7.49 -2.23
C ARG A 70 1.02 6.48 -3.00
N ALA A 71 1.64 5.48 -3.64
CA ALA A 71 0.91 4.42 -4.32
C ALA A 71 0.08 3.59 -3.33
N LEU A 72 0.65 3.21 -2.20
CA LEU A 72 -0.08 2.50 -1.15
C LEU A 72 -1.25 3.34 -0.62
N GLU A 73 -1.03 4.62 -0.33
CA GLU A 73 -2.11 5.52 0.11
C GLU A 73 -3.25 5.62 -0.91
N ALA A 74 -2.91 5.81 -2.18
CA ALA A 74 -3.86 5.89 -3.28
C ALA A 74 -4.72 4.63 -3.36
N ILE A 75 -4.08 3.46 -3.29
CA ILE A 75 -4.71 2.15 -3.33
C ILE A 75 -5.67 1.97 -2.14
N LEU A 76 -5.22 2.27 -0.91
CA LEU A 76 -6.02 2.07 0.29
C LEU A 76 -7.20 3.06 0.37
N THR A 77 -6.97 4.31 -0.03
CA THR A 77 -8.02 5.34 -0.11
C THR A 77 -9.08 4.95 -1.13
N TYR A 78 -8.66 4.45 -2.30
CA TYR A 78 -9.59 4.00 -3.32
C TYR A 78 -10.35 2.74 -2.90
N ALA A 79 -9.67 1.78 -2.25
CA ALA A 79 -10.30 0.57 -1.71
C ALA A 79 -11.38 0.85 -0.67
N ALA A 80 -11.26 1.95 0.09
CA ALA A 80 -12.29 2.36 1.05
C ALA A 80 -13.59 2.84 0.37
N ILE A 81 -13.52 3.31 -0.88
CA ILE A 81 -14.67 3.82 -1.64
C ILE A 81 -15.20 2.74 -2.61
N ARG A 82 -14.29 2.00 -3.24
CA ARG A 82 -14.59 0.94 -4.21
C ARG A 82 -13.82 -0.30 -3.83
N ARG A 83 -14.41 -1.11 -2.96
CA ARG A 83 -13.77 -2.31 -2.43
C ARG A 83 -13.48 -3.28 -3.57
N PRO A 84 -12.26 -3.84 -3.67
CA PRO A 84 -11.93 -4.82 -4.70
C PRO A 84 -12.82 -6.07 -4.66
N VAL A 85 -13.33 -6.44 -3.49
CA VAL A 85 -14.21 -7.61 -3.30
C VAL A 85 -15.59 -7.44 -3.90
N ASP A 86 -16.04 -6.20 -4.14
CA ASP A 86 -17.35 -5.92 -4.75
C ASP A 86 -17.32 -6.09 -6.28
N ASP A 87 -16.12 -6.28 -6.87
CA ASP A 87 -15.91 -6.46 -8.31
C ASP A 87 -15.26 -7.84 -8.57
N PRO A 88 -16.02 -8.84 -9.04
CA PRO A 88 -15.53 -10.21 -9.21
C PRO A 88 -14.32 -10.34 -10.13
N GLU A 89 -14.19 -9.51 -11.17
CA GLU A 89 -13.07 -9.56 -12.11
C GLU A 89 -11.80 -9.04 -11.42
N VAL A 90 -11.90 -7.91 -10.70
CA VAL A 90 -10.79 -7.37 -9.91
C VAL A 90 -10.37 -8.37 -8.82
N LEU A 91 -11.34 -8.97 -8.13
CA LEU A 91 -11.06 -9.97 -7.10
C LEU A 91 -10.35 -11.20 -7.66
N ALA A 92 -10.73 -11.67 -8.85
CA ALA A 92 -10.09 -12.81 -9.50
C ALA A 92 -8.61 -12.53 -9.79
N GLY A 93 -8.30 -11.36 -10.35
CA GLY A 93 -6.91 -10.96 -10.61
C GLY A 93 -6.09 -10.81 -9.33
N LEU A 94 -6.66 -10.21 -8.26
CA LEU A 94 -6.00 -10.10 -6.96
C LEU A 94 -5.76 -11.45 -6.28
N LYS A 95 -6.71 -12.39 -6.39
CA LYS A 95 -6.55 -13.76 -5.90
C LYS A 95 -5.40 -14.49 -6.59
N GLY A 96 -5.10 -14.18 -7.86
CA GLY A 96 -3.91 -14.68 -8.56
C GLY A 96 -2.58 -14.32 -7.88
N PHE A 97 -2.58 -13.27 -7.05
CA PHE A 97 -1.43 -12.86 -6.23
C PHE A 97 -1.58 -13.25 -4.74
N ASN A 98 -2.60 -14.03 -4.38
CA ASN A 98 -2.96 -14.37 -3.01
C ASN A 98 -3.27 -13.14 -2.14
N ILE A 99 -3.98 -12.16 -2.71
CA ILE A 99 -4.46 -10.97 -2.00
C ILE A 99 -5.95 -11.11 -1.71
N GLY A 100 -6.34 -10.91 -0.45
CA GLY A 100 -7.72 -10.90 0.00
C GLY A 100 -8.14 -9.60 0.70
N GLU A 101 -9.40 -9.52 1.13
CA GLU A 101 -9.95 -8.36 1.86
C GLU A 101 -9.23 -8.10 3.18
N SER A 102 -8.85 -9.18 3.88
CA SER A 102 -8.10 -9.10 5.13
C SER A 102 -6.74 -8.41 4.95
N ASP A 103 -6.10 -8.57 3.80
CA ASP A 103 -4.82 -7.92 3.49
C ASP A 103 -4.99 -6.42 3.31
N PHE A 104 -6.02 -5.98 2.57
CA PHE A 104 -6.36 -4.56 2.46
C PHE A 104 -6.73 -3.95 3.81
N THR A 105 -7.49 -4.68 4.63
CA THR A 105 -7.90 -4.24 5.97
C THR A 105 -6.69 -4.06 6.89
N LEU A 106 -5.78 -5.04 6.89
CA LEU A 106 -4.54 -5.00 7.67
C LEU A 106 -3.62 -3.85 7.22
N MET A 107 -3.38 -3.73 5.91
CA MET A 107 -2.57 -2.65 5.35
C MET A 107 -3.18 -1.28 5.65
N ALA A 108 -4.50 -1.11 5.52
CA ALA A 108 -5.20 0.14 5.83
C ALA A 108 -5.03 0.53 7.29
N ARG A 109 -5.24 -0.42 8.22
CA ARG A 109 -5.09 -0.19 9.66
C ARG A 109 -3.68 0.27 10.01
N VAL A 110 -2.66 -0.47 9.56
CA VAL A 110 -1.25 -0.14 9.84
C VAL A 110 -0.84 1.18 9.21
N TYR A 111 -1.27 1.43 7.96
CA TYR A 111 -0.98 2.68 7.27
C TYR A 111 -1.58 3.90 8.00
N GLN A 112 -2.85 3.82 8.40
CA GLN A 112 -3.53 4.92 9.12
C GLN A 112 -2.90 5.15 10.50
N GLN A 113 -2.54 4.09 11.22
CA GLN A 113 -1.83 4.21 12.50
C GLN A 113 -0.47 4.88 12.31
N ALA A 114 0.30 4.49 11.29
CA ALA A 114 1.59 5.10 10.98
C ALA A 114 1.42 6.59 10.62
N LYS A 115 0.47 6.91 9.72
CA LYS A 115 0.18 8.28 9.30
C LYS A 115 -0.22 9.16 10.48
N SER A 116 -1.12 8.67 11.34
CA SER A 116 -1.57 9.42 12.52
C SER A 116 -0.44 9.69 13.52
N ARG A 117 0.43 8.71 13.78
CA ARG A 117 1.51 8.86 14.76
C ARG A 117 2.63 9.76 14.27
N LEU A 118 3.03 9.62 13.01
CA LEU A 118 3.99 10.53 12.39
C LEU A 118 3.44 11.96 12.35
N SER A 119 2.17 12.13 11.98
CA SER A 119 1.53 13.45 12.00
C SER A 119 1.48 14.06 13.40
N ALA A 120 1.22 13.27 14.45
CA ALA A 120 1.26 13.75 15.83
C ALA A 120 2.68 14.18 16.28
N ALA A 121 3.71 13.58 15.69
CA ALA A 121 5.11 13.97 15.85
C ALA A 121 5.55 15.12 14.91
N GLY A 122 4.63 15.71 14.14
CA GLY A 122 4.94 16.79 13.19
C GLY A 122 5.69 16.31 11.93
N GLN A 123 5.63 15.01 11.63
CA GLN A 123 6.30 14.39 10.48
C GLN A 123 5.29 13.99 9.40
N ASP A 124 5.66 14.19 8.15
CA ASP A 124 4.91 13.70 6.99
C ASP A 124 5.37 12.29 6.60
N LEU A 125 4.43 11.35 6.46
CA LEU A 125 4.72 9.94 6.16
C LEU A 125 5.48 9.78 4.85
N HIS A 126 5.13 10.55 3.81
CA HIS A 126 5.79 10.43 2.52
C HIS A 126 7.23 10.94 2.56
N SER A 127 7.47 12.02 3.31
CA SER A 127 8.81 12.55 3.55
C SER A 127 9.69 11.54 4.29
N VAL A 128 9.14 10.87 5.32
CA VAL A 128 9.84 9.77 6.00
C VAL A 128 10.12 8.61 5.04
N TYR A 129 9.15 8.23 4.21
CA TYR A 129 9.33 7.20 3.20
C TYR A 129 10.45 7.51 2.20
N GLU A 130 10.52 8.74 1.66
CA GLU A 130 11.59 9.09 0.72
C GLU A 130 12.98 9.05 1.40
N ASN A 131 13.07 9.50 2.65
CA ASN A 131 14.30 9.41 3.43
C ASN A 131 14.74 7.94 3.64
N GLU A 132 13.81 7.05 3.98
CA GLU A 132 14.09 5.61 4.15
C GLU A 132 14.46 4.94 2.81
N ARG A 133 13.78 5.31 1.73
CA ARG A 133 14.07 4.81 0.39
C ARG A 133 15.49 5.17 -0.07
N GLN A 134 15.94 6.39 0.20
CA GLN A 134 17.30 6.84 -0.15
C GLN A 134 18.42 6.10 0.60
N LYS A 135 18.13 5.60 1.82
CA LYS A 135 19.08 4.82 2.62
C LYS A 135 19.21 3.37 2.14
N MET A 136 18.26 2.86 1.37
CA MET A 136 18.32 1.50 0.83
C MET A 136 19.20 1.46 -0.42
N PRO A 137 20.16 0.52 -0.52
CA PRO A 137 20.99 0.40 -1.71
C PRO A 137 20.12 0.10 -2.93
N LEU A 138 20.26 0.91 -3.98
CA LEU A 138 19.75 0.62 -5.31
C LEU A 138 20.45 -0.66 -5.78
N ARG A 139 19.72 -1.78 -5.78
CA ARG A 139 20.17 -3.01 -6.43
C ARG A 139 19.79 -2.98 -7.90
#